data_AF-A0A316G096-F1
#
_entry.id   AF-A0A316G096-F1
#
_cell.length_a   1.000
_cell.length_b   1.000
_cell.length_c   1.000
_cell.angle_alpha   90.00
_cell.angle_beta   90.00
_cell.angle_gamma   90.00
#
_symmetry.space_group_name_H-M   'P 1'
#
loop_
_entity.id
_entity.type
_entity.pdbx_description
1 polymer ?
#
loop_
_entity_poly.entity_id
_entity_poly.type
_entity_poly.pdbx_seq_one_letter_code
_entity_poly.pdbx_strand_id
1 'polypeptide(L)'
;MNNQCVGCKREVSWGQKNCPFCGATQNHFRHYFKVTLVVAVLIAVGAIAGFQYFKIKASQHNQAITAQLESRLAESSLQIEQLQSQVTSLNKQQQQAEQQLQQAKQASSENASESEQRANELQQKLTSTEQELEKQQGRANWLSRENGRLKTELDSLKAQVENLQQQAQQNSNPPVNNTPPVNNPSSATQNSNGTTPADQDDDTTSNPDDDQPTDND
;
A
#
# COMPACT_ATOMS: atom_id res chain seq x y z
N MET A 1 33.97 11.79 104.38
CA MET A 1 34.47 12.39 103.13
C MET A 1 35.89 12.89 103.41
N ASN A 2 36.92 12.22 102.89
CA ASN A 2 38.31 12.61 103.16
C ASN A 2 38.67 13.84 102.33
N ASN A 3 39.00 14.95 103.00
CA ASN A 3 39.40 16.20 102.35
C ASN A 3 40.89 16.16 102.02
N GLN A 4 41.24 15.49 100.92
CA GLN A 4 42.61 15.44 100.41
C GLN A 4 42.89 16.65 99.51
N CYS A 5 44.10 17.20 99.60
CA CYS A 5 44.55 18.24 98.70
C CYS A 5 44.64 17.71 97.26
N VAL A 6 44.05 18.45 96.31
CA VAL A 6 44.06 18.15 94.88
C VAL A 6 45.47 17.96 94.31
N GLY A 7 46.44 18.75 94.77
CA GLY A 7 47.81 18.73 94.26
C GLY A 7 48.70 17.66 94.90
N CYS A 8 48.72 17.57 96.24
CA CYS A 8 49.66 16.71 96.97
C CYS A 8 49.02 15.47 97.65
N LYS A 9 47.71 15.24 97.47
CA LYS A 9 46.92 14.12 98.01
C LYS A 9 46.99 13.92 99.54
N ARG A 10 47.56 14.86 100.29
CA ARG A 10 47.59 14.85 101.77
C ARG A 10 46.28 15.38 102.35
N GLU A 11 45.92 14.92 103.54
CA GLU A 11 44.74 15.39 104.29
C GLU A 11 44.93 16.86 104.71
N VAL A 12 43.89 17.68 104.55
CA VAL A 12 43.93 19.10 104.89
C VAL A 12 42.72 19.46 105.76
N SER A 13 42.92 20.36 106.72
CA SER A 13 41.88 20.90 107.59
C SER A 13 40.79 21.62 106.80
N TRP A 14 39.54 21.40 107.21
CA TRP A 14 38.35 21.92 106.52
C TRP A 14 38.30 23.45 106.59
N GLY A 15 38.08 24.11 105.44
CA GLY A 15 37.93 25.56 105.33
C GLY A 15 39.14 26.35 104.77
N GLN A 16 40.29 25.71 104.53
CA GLN A 16 41.44 26.38 103.91
C GLN A 16 41.36 26.41 102.38
N LYS A 17 41.39 27.62 101.78
CA LYS A 17 41.26 27.82 100.32
C LYS A 17 42.46 27.30 99.52
N ASN A 18 43.64 27.29 100.13
CA ASN A 18 44.90 26.85 99.53
C ASN A 18 45.58 25.83 100.46
N CYS A 19 46.25 24.82 99.89
CA CYS A 19 47.02 23.87 100.67
C CYS A 19 48.30 24.52 101.22
N PRO A 20 48.58 24.42 102.53
CA PRO A 20 49.77 25.03 103.13
C PRO A 20 51.08 24.36 102.70
N PHE A 21 51.03 23.12 102.20
CA PHE A 21 52.22 22.35 101.83
C PHE A 21 52.66 22.54 100.38
N CYS A 22 51.72 22.70 99.46
CA CYS A 22 52.03 22.81 98.02
C CYS A 22 51.47 24.07 97.37
N GLY A 23 50.79 24.94 98.12
CA GLY A 23 50.16 26.17 97.60
C GLY A 23 48.97 25.92 96.66
N ALA A 24 48.63 24.66 96.36
CA ALA A 24 47.57 24.34 95.40
C ALA A 24 46.19 24.74 95.94
N THR A 25 45.37 25.36 95.09
CA THR A 25 44.00 25.75 95.44
C THR A 25 43.14 24.51 95.63
N GLN A 26 42.38 24.41 96.72
CA GLN A 26 41.50 23.25 96.95
C GLN A 26 40.27 23.22 96.04
N ASN A 27 39.95 24.32 95.34
CA ASN A 27 38.84 24.37 94.40
C ASN A 27 39.22 23.68 93.07
N HIS A 28 38.68 22.49 92.80
CA HIS A 28 38.87 21.75 91.55
C HIS A 28 38.62 22.60 90.31
N PHE A 29 37.62 23.49 90.36
CA PHE A 29 37.32 24.38 89.22
C PHE A 29 38.52 25.27 88.89
N ARG A 30 39.16 25.93 89.86
CA ARG A 30 40.32 26.80 89.58
C ARG A 30 41.55 26.03 89.09
N HIS A 31 41.73 24.79 89.55
CA HIS A 31 42.87 23.98 89.17
C HIS A 31 42.73 23.43 87.73
N TYR A 32 41.53 23.00 87.34
CA TYR A 32 41.29 22.42 86.01
C TYR A 32 40.81 23.44 84.97
N PHE A 33 40.25 24.59 85.37
CA PHE A 33 39.67 25.57 84.44
C PHE A 33 40.63 26.01 83.35
N LYS A 34 41.92 26.25 83.67
CA LYS A 34 42.93 26.59 82.66
C LYS A 34 43.17 25.45 81.66
N VAL A 35 43.22 24.21 82.14
CA VAL A 35 43.42 23.02 81.29
C VAL A 35 42.17 22.75 80.45
N THR A 36 40.97 22.84 81.04
CA THR A 36 39.70 22.70 80.32
C THR A 36 39.52 23.78 79.26
N LEU A 37 39.94 25.02 79.52
CA LEU A 37 39.89 26.11 78.54
C LEU A 37 40.86 25.84 77.37
N VAL A 38 42.08 25.38 77.66
CA VAL A 38 43.04 24.98 76.60
C VAL A 38 42.50 23.82 75.76
N VAL A 39 41.92 22.79 76.39
CA VAL A 39 41.31 21.66 75.69
C VAL A 39 40.10 22.10 74.86
N ALA A 40 39.25 22.98 75.40
CA ALA A 40 38.10 23.53 74.67
C ALA A 40 38.54 24.35 73.44
N VAL A 41 39.60 25.14 73.56
CA VAL A 41 40.19 25.88 72.42
C VAL A 41 40.73 24.92 71.37
N LEU A 42 41.44 23.85 71.76
CA LEU A 42 41.94 22.85 70.82
C LEU A 42 40.81 22.12 70.08
N ILE A 43 39.73 21.77 70.78
CA ILE A 43 38.54 21.17 70.17
C ILE A 43 37.88 22.16 69.20
N ALA A 44 37.74 23.43 69.60
CA ALA A 44 37.15 24.47 68.75
C ALA A 44 37.97 24.68 67.46
N VAL A 45 39.30 24.74 67.56
CA VAL A 45 40.19 24.85 66.40
C VAL A 45 40.07 23.62 65.49
N GLY A 46 40.05 22.41 66.06
CA GLY A 46 39.84 21.17 65.31
C GLY A 46 38.49 21.13 64.59
N ALA A 47 37.41 21.58 65.24
CA ALA A 47 36.08 21.64 64.65
C ALA A 47 36.00 22.66 63.50
N ILE A 48 36.62 23.83 63.63
CA ILE A 48 36.67 24.85 62.57
C ILE A 48 37.42 24.30 61.34
N ALA A 49 38.59 23.70 61.55
CA ALA A 49 39.36 23.11 60.45
C ALA A 49 38.62 21.96 59.75
N GLY A 50 37.99 21.07 60.53
CA GLY A 50 37.19 19.97 60.00
C GLY A 50 35.97 20.45 59.20
N PHE A 51 35.28 21.48 59.68
CA PHE A 51 34.12 22.05 59.00
C PHE A 51 34.49 22.72 57.66
N GLN A 52 35.61 23.43 57.60
CA GLN A 52 36.09 24.04 56.35
C GLN A 52 36.48 22.98 55.32
N TYR A 53 37.19 21.93 55.74
CA TYR A 53 37.53 20.81 54.86
C TYR A 53 36.28 20.10 54.33
N PHE A 54 35.29 19.84 55.19
CA PHE A 54 34.02 19.23 54.78
C PHE A 54 33.26 20.10 53.78
N LYS A 55 33.19 21.42 53.99
CA LYS A 55 32.53 22.35 53.07
C LYS A 55 33.15 22.33 51.68
N ILE A 56 34.48 22.36 51.58
CA ILE A 56 35.20 22.33 50.29
C ILE A 56 34.95 20.99 49.57
N LYS A 57 34.98 19.87 50.28
CA LYS A 57 34.75 18.56 49.68
C LYS A 57 33.28 18.37 49.27
N ALA A 58 32.34 18.88 50.08
CA ALA A 58 30.91 18.86 49.77
C ALA A 58 30.57 19.74 48.57
N SER A 59 31.21 20.91 48.42
CA SER A 59 30.99 21.78 47.25
C SER A 59 31.52 21.15 45.96
N GLN A 60 32.68 20.49 45.99
CA GLN A 60 33.21 19.76 44.83
C GLN A 60 32.30 18.62 44.40
N HIS A 61 31.80 17.82 45.36
CA HIS A 61 30.89 16.73 45.06
C HIS A 61 29.55 17.23 44.48
N ASN A 62 29.01 18.32 45.04
CA ASN A 62 27.79 18.93 44.52
C ASN A 62 28.00 19.49 43.10
N GLN A 63 29.15 20.13 42.82
CA GLN A 63 29.46 20.60 41.46
C GLN A 63 29.57 19.44 40.45
N ALA A 64 30.18 18.32 40.84
CA ALA A 64 30.27 17.14 39.98
C ALA A 64 28.89 16.54 39.68
N ILE A 65 28.00 16.47 40.68
CA ILE A 65 26.62 16.02 40.50
C ILE A 65 25.85 16.97 39.57
N THR A 66 25.95 18.28 39.78
CA THR A 66 25.28 19.27 38.91
C THR A 66 25.76 19.16 37.46
N ALA A 67 27.07 19.02 37.24
CA ALA A 67 27.62 18.85 35.89
C ALA A 67 27.14 17.54 35.22
N GLN A 68 27.03 16.44 35.98
CA GLN A 68 26.46 15.19 35.44
C GLN A 68 24.98 15.33 35.09
N LEU A 69 24.19 16.00 35.95
CA LEU A 69 22.78 16.27 35.69
C LEU A 69 22.62 17.13 34.43
N GLU A 70 23.37 18.22 34.29
CA GLU A 70 23.34 19.09 33.11
C GLU A 70 23.74 18.33 31.84
N SER A 71 24.78 17.50 31.90
CA SER A 71 25.18 16.66 30.77
C SER A 71 24.09 15.68 30.35
N ARG A 72 23.43 15.02 31.32
CA ARG A 72 22.31 14.11 31.03
C ARG A 72 21.10 14.84 30.49
N LEU A 73 20.82 16.05 30.99
CA LEU A 73 19.73 16.88 30.53
C LEU A 73 19.96 17.31 29.07
N ALA A 74 21.17 17.76 28.74
CA ALA A 74 21.57 18.12 27.38
C ALA A 74 21.52 16.94 26.40
N GLU A 75 21.99 15.77 26.82
CA GLU A 75 21.91 14.53 26.04
C GLU A 75 20.44 14.15 25.77
N SER A 76 19.60 14.18 26.82
CA SER A 76 18.18 13.86 26.69
C SER A 76 17.42 14.87 25.82
N SER A 77 17.75 16.16 25.89
CA SER A 77 17.11 17.18 25.05
C SER A 77 17.45 16.98 23.57
N LEU A 78 18.69 16.60 23.26
CA LEU A 78 19.10 16.27 21.89
C LEU A 78 18.37 15.03 21.37
N GLN A 79 18.21 13.99 22.21
CA GLN A 79 17.44 12.81 21.84
C GLN A 79 15.97 13.16 21.58
N ILE A 80 15.35 13.99 22.43
CA ILE A 80 13.96 14.45 22.23
C ILE A 80 13.82 15.19 20.91
N GLU A 81 14.74 16.11 20.60
CA GLU A 81 14.72 16.87 19.34
C GLU A 81 14.91 15.96 18.12
N GLN A 82 15.83 15.00 18.20
CA GLN A 82 16.06 14.02 17.15
C GLN A 82 14.84 13.13 16.93
N LEU A 83 14.21 12.63 18.00
CA LEU A 83 12.99 11.82 17.91
C LEU A 83 11.84 12.65 17.34
N GLN A 84 11.68 13.89 17.77
CA GLN A 84 10.65 14.80 17.24
C GLN A 84 10.85 15.05 15.74
N SER A 85 12.10 15.21 15.30
CA SER A 85 12.44 15.35 13.89
C SER A 85 12.07 14.08 13.09
N GLN A 86 12.34 12.89 13.63
CA GLN A 86 11.99 11.61 13.01
C GLN A 86 10.47 11.41 12.93
N VAL A 87 9.74 11.69 14.01
CA VAL A 87 8.27 11.61 14.03
C VAL A 87 7.66 12.56 13.00
N THR A 88 8.18 13.79 12.90
CA THR A 88 7.71 14.76 11.91
C THR A 88 7.98 14.29 10.48
N SER A 89 9.17 13.74 10.22
CA SER A 89 9.52 13.18 8.92
C SER A 89 8.63 11.99 8.55
N LEU A 90 8.44 11.05 9.47
CA LEU A 90 7.59 9.88 9.26
C LEU A 90 6.13 10.27 9.03
N ASN A 91 5.62 11.24 9.79
CA ASN A 91 4.25 11.73 9.60
C ASN A 91 4.08 12.39 8.22
N LYS A 92 5.06 13.20 7.79
CA LYS A 92 5.07 13.75 6.42
C LYS A 92 5.11 12.66 5.36
N GLN A 93 5.92 11.62 5.55
CA GLN A 93 6.02 10.49 4.63
C GLN A 93 4.71 9.69 4.56
N GLN A 94 4.07 9.47 5.72
CA GLN A 94 2.76 8.82 5.81
C GLN A 94 1.69 9.63 5.07
N GLN A 95 1.64 10.94 5.29
CA GLN A 95 0.70 11.83 4.61
C GLN A 95 0.90 11.83 3.09
N GLN A 96 2.16 11.79 2.61
CA GLN A 96 2.47 11.68 1.19
C GLN A 96 2.03 10.34 0.60
N ALA A 97 2.28 9.24 1.30
CA ALA A 97 1.85 7.92 0.87
C ALA A 97 0.32 7.82 0.78
N GLU A 98 -0.40 8.39 1.75
CA GLU A 98 -1.86 8.40 1.77
C GLU A 98 -2.45 9.24 0.62
N GLN A 99 -1.85 10.39 0.31
CA GLN A 99 -2.23 11.19 -0.86
C GLN A 99 -2.01 10.43 -2.18
N GLN A 100 -0.87 9.75 -2.34
CA GLN A 100 -0.61 8.94 -3.52
C GLN A 100 -1.62 7.79 -3.66
N LEU A 101 -1.99 7.16 -2.55
CA LEU A 101 -2.98 6.08 -2.53
C LEU A 101 -4.38 6.59 -2.92
N GLN A 102 -4.77 7.77 -2.43
CA GLN A 102 -6.03 8.40 -2.84
C GLN A 102 -6.04 8.78 -4.33
N GLN A 103 -4.96 9.37 -4.83
CA GLN A 103 -4.82 9.71 -6.25
C GLN A 103 -4.86 8.45 -7.13
N ALA A 104 -4.15 7.39 -6.74
CA ALA A 104 -4.16 6.13 -7.47
C ALA A 104 -5.55 5.47 -7.48
N LYS A 105 -6.28 5.53 -6.36
CA LYS A 105 -7.68 5.04 -6.29
C LYS A 105 -8.61 5.83 -7.21
N GLN A 106 -8.53 7.16 -7.20
CA GLN A 106 -9.33 8.01 -8.07
C GLN A 106 -9.05 7.72 -9.54
N ALA A 107 -7.78 7.75 -9.94
CA ALA A 107 -7.38 7.43 -11.30
C ALA A 107 -7.81 6.02 -11.74
N SER A 108 -7.71 5.02 -10.85
CA SER A 108 -8.20 3.67 -11.14
C SER A 108 -9.72 3.63 -11.33
N SER A 109 -10.47 4.37 -10.51
CA SER A 109 -11.93 4.41 -10.62
C SER A 109 -12.40 5.13 -11.89
N GLU A 110 -11.73 6.22 -12.26
CA GLU A 110 -12.00 6.95 -13.51
C GLU A 110 -11.68 6.08 -14.72
N ASN A 111 -10.50 5.45 -14.74
CA ASN A 111 -10.10 4.53 -15.81
C ASN A 111 -11.05 3.33 -15.94
N ALA A 112 -11.50 2.75 -14.82
CA ALA A 112 -12.46 1.66 -14.83
C ALA A 112 -13.80 2.11 -15.43
N SER A 113 -14.31 3.27 -15.01
CA SER A 113 -15.56 3.83 -15.54
C SER A 113 -15.46 4.18 -17.02
N GLU A 114 -14.33 4.73 -17.48
CA GLU A 114 -14.10 5.04 -18.88
C GLU A 114 -13.99 3.76 -19.72
N SER A 115 -13.28 2.74 -19.20
CA SER A 115 -13.18 1.44 -19.85
C SER A 115 -14.54 0.76 -20.00
N GLU A 116 -15.37 0.81 -18.96
CA GLU A 116 -16.72 0.24 -18.98
C GLU A 116 -17.64 1.00 -19.96
N GLN A 117 -17.54 2.33 -20.01
CA GLN A 117 -18.28 3.13 -20.99
C GLN A 117 -17.87 2.79 -22.43
N ARG A 118 -16.57 2.66 -22.70
CA ARG A 118 -16.07 2.27 -24.03
C ARG A 118 -16.49 0.85 -24.40
N ALA A 119 -16.45 -0.09 -23.47
CA ALA A 119 -16.93 -1.45 -23.69
C ALA A 119 -18.42 -1.48 -24.06
N ASN A 120 -19.25 -0.73 -23.33
CA ASN A 120 -20.67 -0.60 -23.63
C ASN A 120 -20.92 0.06 -25.00
N GLU A 121 -20.17 1.11 -25.35
CA GLU A 121 -20.29 1.76 -26.66
C GLU A 121 -19.92 0.80 -27.81
N LEU A 122 -18.83 0.04 -27.64
CA LEU A 122 -18.40 -0.97 -28.60
C LEU A 122 -19.46 -2.06 -28.76
N GLN A 123 -20.05 -2.53 -27.65
CA GLN A 123 -21.09 -3.55 -27.69
C GLN A 123 -22.35 -3.05 -28.41
N GLN A 124 -22.79 -1.82 -28.15
CA GLN A 124 -23.90 -1.21 -28.89
C GLN A 124 -23.62 -1.08 -30.39
N LYS A 125 -22.40 -0.67 -30.76
CA LYS A 125 -21.99 -0.62 -32.17
C LYS A 125 -22.02 -2.00 -32.80
N LEU A 126 -21.49 -3.01 -32.10
CA LEU A 126 -21.45 -4.39 -32.58
C LEU A 126 -22.88 -4.91 -32.84
N THR A 127 -23.79 -4.76 -31.87
CA THR A 127 -25.20 -5.14 -32.05
C THR A 127 -25.88 -4.36 -33.18
N SER A 128 -25.60 -3.07 -33.32
CA SER A 128 -26.13 -2.26 -34.44
C SER A 128 -25.61 -2.76 -35.79
N THR A 129 -24.32 -3.13 -35.87
CA THR A 129 -23.73 -3.65 -37.10
C THR A 129 -24.27 -5.04 -37.45
N GLU A 130 -24.50 -5.90 -36.47
CA GLU A 130 -25.14 -7.21 -36.66
C GLU A 130 -26.57 -7.05 -37.21
N GLN A 131 -27.36 -6.14 -36.64
CA GLN A 131 -28.71 -5.86 -37.15
C GLN A 131 -28.71 -5.32 -38.58
N GLU A 132 -27.75 -4.45 -38.92
CA GLU A 132 -27.64 -3.92 -40.28
C GLU A 132 -27.19 -5.01 -41.26
N LEU A 133 -26.27 -5.88 -40.84
CA LEU A 133 -25.84 -7.03 -41.62
C LEU A 133 -27.03 -7.97 -41.90
N GLU A 134 -27.84 -8.27 -40.89
CA GLU A 134 -29.04 -9.11 -41.04
C GLU A 134 -30.05 -8.48 -42.02
N LYS A 135 -30.29 -7.17 -41.92
CA LYS A 135 -31.15 -6.45 -42.88
C LYS A 135 -30.60 -6.51 -44.30
N GLN A 136 -29.30 -6.32 -44.49
CA GLN A 136 -28.67 -6.40 -45.80
C GLN A 136 -28.71 -7.80 -46.37
N GLN A 137 -28.47 -8.83 -45.55
CA GLN A 137 -28.60 -10.23 -45.95
C GLN A 137 -30.04 -10.56 -46.35
N GLY A 138 -31.03 -10.11 -45.59
CA GLY A 138 -32.45 -10.25 -45.92
C GLY A 138 -32.80 -9.59 -47.26
N ARG A 139 -32.29 -8.37 -47.51
CA ARG A 139 -32.46 -7.67 -48.79
C ARG A 139 -31.79 -8.40 -49.95
N ALA A 140 -30.57 -8.90 -49.77
CA ALA A 140 -29.86 -9.66 -50.79
C ALA A 140 -30.60 -10.95 -51.14
N ASN A 141 -31.12 -11.66 -50.14
CA ASN A 141 -31.92 -12.86 -50.34
C ASN A 141 -33.22 -12.56 -51.10
N TRP A 142 -33.91 -11.47 -50.76
CA TRP A 142 -35.11 -11.04 -51.47
C TRP A 142 -34.80 -10.68 -52.94
N LEU A 143 -33.75 -9.86 -53.17
CA LEU A 143 -33.32 -9.49 -54.52
C LEU A 143 -32.92 -10.71 -55.36
N SER A 144 -32.28 -11.71 -54.77
CA SER A 144 -31.90 -12.95 -55.45
C SER A 144 -33.14 -13.74 -55.92
N ARG A 145 -34.15 -13.86 -55.05
CA ARG A 145 -35.44 -14.49 -55.41
C ARG A 145 -36.16 -13.73 -56.53
N GLU A 146 -36.20 -12.41 -56.45
CA GLU A 146 -36.86 -11.58 -57.46
C GLU A 146 -36.14 -11.67 -58.81
N ASN A 147 -34.80 -11.63 -58.84
CA ASN A 147 -34.02 -11.87 -60.05
C ASN A 147 -34.29 -13.26 -60.65
N GLY A 148 -34.42 -14.30 -59.82
CA GLY A 148 -34.79 -15.64 -60.29
C GLY A 148 -36.18 -15.70 -60.92
N ARG A 149 -37.17 -15.03 -60.32
CA ARG A 149 -38.52 -14.92 -60.87
C ARG A 149 -38.53 -14.19 -62.21
N LEU A 150 -37.92 -13.00 -62.26
CA LEU A 150 -37.83 -12.18 -63.46
C LEU A 150 -37.12 -12.91 -64.60
N LYS A 151 -36.05 -13.67 -64.30
CA LYS A 151 -35.36 -14.50 -65.29
C LYS A 151 -36.28 -15.57 -65.88
N THR A 152 -37.04 -16.25 -65.04
CA THR A 152 -38.01 -17.28 -65.46
C THR A 152 -39.11 -16.68 -66.34
N GLU A 153 -39.62 -15.49 -65.99
CA GLU A 153 -40.60 -14.76 -66.80
C GLU A 153 -40.00 -14.36 -68.16
N LEU A 154 -38.76 -13.86 -68.19
CA LEU A 154 -38.04 -13.54 -69.42
C LEU A 154 -37.86 -14.75 -70.33
N ASP A 155 -37.45 -15.89 -69.77
CA ASP A 155 -37.28 -17.14 -70.53
C ASP A 155 -38.61 -17.62 -71.12
N SER A 156 -39.71 -17.52 -70.36
CA SER A 156 -41.07 -17.82 -70.85
C SER A 156 -41.51 -16.90 -71.98
N LEU A 157 -41.32 -15.58 -71.83
CA LEU A 157 -41.63 -14.61 -72.88
C LEU A 157 -40.81 -14.86 -74.14
N LYS A 158 -39.52 -15.16 -73.98
CA LYS A 158 -38.63 -15.49 -75.10
C LYS A 158 -39.11 -16.74 -75.84
N ALA A 159 -39.47 -17.80 -75.12
CA ALA A 159 -40.03 -19.01 -75.71
C ALA A 159 -41.35 -18.75 -76.47
N GLN A 160 -42.22 -17.89 -75.93
CA GLN A 160 -43.45 -17.47 -76.61
C GLN A 160 -43.17 -16.69 -77.90
N VAL A 161 -42.22 -15.75 -77.88
CA VAL A 161 -41.81 -14.99 -79.07
C VAL A 161 -41.20 -15.91 -80.12
N GLU A 162 -40.31 -16.83 -79.74
CA GLU A 162 -39.74 -17.82 -80.67
C GLU A 162 -40.82 -18.70 -81.30
N ASN A 163 -41.82 -19.14 -80.50
CA ASN A 163 -42.96 -19.91 -81.01
C ASN A 163 -43.80 -19.11 -82.01
N LEU A 164 -44.14 -17.86 -81.68
CA LEU A 164 -44.88 -16.96 -82.58
C LEU A 164 -44.10 -16.67 -83.88
N GLN A 165 -42.78 -16.51 -83.79
CA GLN A 165 -41.93 -16.29 -84.95
C GLN A 165 -41.86 -17.54 -85.85
N GLN A 166 -41.79 -18.73 -85.26
CA GLN A 166 -41.89 -20.00 -85.99
C GLN A 166 -43.27 -20.15 -86.66
N GLN A 167 -44.36 -19.82 -85.97
CA GLN A 167 -45.70 -19.84 -86.54
C GLN A 167 -45.85 -18.85 -87.70
N ALA A 168 -45.28 -17.64 -87.58
CA ALA A 168 -45.28 -16.66 -88.66
C ALA A 168 -44.46 -17.11 -89.87
N GLN A 169 -43.33 -17.79 -89.66
CA GLN A 169 -42.55 -18.41 -90.74
C GLN A 169 -43.28 -19.59 -91.39
N GLN A 170 -44.05 -20.38 -90.63
CA GLN A 170 -44.88 -21.46 -91.17
C GLN A 170 -46.09 -20.94 -91.97
N ASN A 171 -46.67 -19.79 -91.60
CA ASN A 171 -47.82 -19.22 -92.30
C ASN A 171 -47.45 -18.39 -93.56
N SER A 172 -46.16 -18.22 -93.85
CA SER A 172 -45.66 -17.44 -95.00
C SER A 172 -45.31 -18.28 -96.24
N ASN A 173 -45.58 -19.60 -96.23
CA ASN A 173 -45.25 -20.48 -97.36
C ASN A 173 -46.45 -21.34 -97.79
N PRO A 174 -46.96 -21.25 -99.04
CA PRO A 174 -47.92 -22.21 -99.57
C PRO A 174 -47.22 -23.52 -99.97
N PRO A 175 -47.98 -24.63 -100.14
CA PRO A 175 -47.48 -25.97 -99.84
C PRO A 175 -46.82 -26.65 -101.06
N VAL A 176 -45.77 -27.44 -100.80
CA VAL A 176 -45.42 -28.61 -101.63
C VAL A 176 -45.07 -29.82 -100.75
N ASN A 177 -46.09 -30.63 -100.51
CA ASN A 177 -46.18 -32.08 -100.77
C ASN A 177 -44.98 -33.03 -100.47
N ASN A 178 -45.23 -33.95 -99.51
CA ASN A 178 -44.90 -35.41 -99.45
C ASN A 178 -43.41 -35.87 -99.43
N THR A 179 -42.90 -36.77 -98.58
CA THR A 179 -43.45 -37.86 -97.73
C THR A 179 -42.35 -38.33 -96.74
N PRO A 180 -42.68 -38.96 -95.58
CA PRO A 180 -41.71 -39.50 -94.58
C PRO A 180 -41.51 -41.05 -94.79
N PRO A 181 -40.94 -41.91 -93.88
CA PRO A 181 -40.55 -41.68 -92.47
C PRO A 181 -39.29 -42.48 -91.92
N VAL A 182 -39.06 -42.39 -90.59
CA VAL A 182 -38.45 -43.41 -89.67
C VAL A 182 -36.90 -43.47 -89.62
N ASN A 183 -36.14 -43.43 -88.50
CA ASN A 183 -36.38 -43.66 -87.06
C ASN A 183 -35.31 -42.97 -86.17
N ASN A 184 -35.75 -42.50 -85.00
CA ASN A 184 -34.98 -42.18 -83.78
C ASN A 184 -34.80 -43.50 -82.95
N PRO A 185 -33.96 -43.64 -81.89
CA PRO A 185 -34.01 -42.81 -80.69
C PRO A 185 -32.70 -42.57 -79.88
N SER A 186 -32.83 -41.65 -78.92
CA SER A 186 -32.18 -41.63 -77.59
C SER A 186 -30.70 -41.23 -77.49
N SER A 187 -30.25 -40.49 -76.48
CA SER A 187 -30.89 -39.73 -75.38
C SER A 187 -29.78 -38.88 -74.78
N ALA A 188 -30.10 -37.63 -74.44
CA ALA A 188 -29.25 -36.78 -73.62
C ALA A 188 -29.29 -37.26 -72.16
N THR A 189 -28.17 -37.11 -71.44
CA THR A 189 -28.12 -37.28 -69.98
C THR A 189 -27.25 -36.17 -69.40
N GLN A 190 -27.92 -35.35 -68.57
CA GLN A 190 -27.49 -34.73 -67.30
C GLN A 190 -26.22 -33.85 -67.29
N ASN A 191 -26.30 -32.58 -66.91
CA ASN A 191 -26.59 -31.97 -65.60
C ASN A 191 -25.30 -31.52 -64.90
N SER A 192 -25.31 -30.23 -64.59
CA SER A 192 -24.66 -29.44 -63.55
C SER A 192 -23.87 -30.13 -62.42
N ASN A 193 -22.86 -29.38 -61.96
CA ASN A 193 -22.41 -29.14 -60.57
C ASN A 193 -21.22 -29.94 -59.96
N GLY A 194 -20.35 -29.19 -59.27
CA GLY A 194 -19.56 -29.63 -58.09
C GLY A 194 -18.08 -29.90 -58.34
N THR A 195 -17.14 -29.00 -58.00
CA THR A 195 -16.44 -28.85 -56.69
C THR A 195 -15.30 -29.84 -56.45
N THR A 196 -14.03 -29.39 -56.53
CA THR A 196 -12.93 -29.54 -55.53
C THR A 196 -11.70 -28.74 -56.03
N PRO A 197 -10.87 -28.13 -55.15
CA PRO A 197 -10.03 -28.88 -54.21
C PRO A 197 -9.96 -28.33 -52.78
N ALA A 198 -9.63 -29.25 -51.87
CA ALA A 198 -8.98 -29.08 -50.56
C ALA A 198 -9.75 -28.22 -49.54
N ASP A 199 -10.39 -28.78 -48.51
CA ASP A 199 -9.75 -29.52 -47.40
C ASP A 199 -8.43 -28.87 -46.96
N GLN A 200 -8.55 -27.80 -46.17
CA GLN A 200 -7.58 -27.47 -45.14
C GLN A 200 -8.23 -26.74 -43.96
N ASP A 201 -8.20 -27.45 -42.84
CA ASP A 201 -8.11 -27.01 -41.44
C ASP A 201 -9.38 -26.62 -40.63
N ASP A 202 -9.55 -27.45 -39.60
CA ASP A 202 -10.09 -27.27 -38.25
C ASP A 202 -11.58 -26.95 -38.03
N ASP A 203 -12.30 -28.03 -37.71
CA ASP A 203 -13.48 -28.00 -36.87
C ASP A 203 -13.10 -28.23 -35.39
N THR A 204 -13.80 -27.46 -34.56
CA THR A 204 -14.23 -27.75 -33.19
C THR A 204 -13.29 -27.39 -32.03
N THR A 205 -13.46 -26.21 -31.43
CA THR A 205 -14.37 -25.83 -30.31
C THR A 205 -14.11 -26.52 -28.96
N SER A 206 -14.14 -25.66 -27.92
CA SER A 206 -14.54 -25.93 -26.51
C SER A 206 -13.47 -26.63 -25.65
N ASN A 207 -13.05 -26.15 -24.48
CA ASN A 207 -13.76 -25.38 -23.45
C ASN A 207 -12.72 -24.87 -22.43
N PRO A 208 -12.84 -23.66 -21.85
CA PRO A 208 -12.13 -23.29 -20.63
C PRO A 208 -13.15 -23.11 -19.49
N ASP A 209 -13.24 -24.07 -18.58
CA ASP A 209 -13.83 -23.86 -17.26
C ASP A 209 -13.31 -24.97 -16.34
N ASP A 210 -12.47 -24.60 -15.38
CA ASP A 210 -12.60 -25.08 -14.00
C ASP A 210 -11.72 -24.21 -13.08
N ASP A 211 -12.41 -23.32 -12.37
CA ASP A 211 -11.99 -22.67 -11.14
C ASP A 211 -11.68 -23.72 -10.06
N GLN A 212 -10.53 -23.59 -9.37
CA GLN A 212 -10.53 -23.49 -7.92
C GLN A 212 -9.15 -23.08 -7.35
N PRO A 213 -9.11 -22.13 -6.40
CA PRO A 213 -7.95 -21.91 -5.55
C PRO A 213 -7.98 -22.90 -4.37
N THR A 214 -6.83 -23.51 -4.08
CA THR A 214 -6.58 -24.08 -2.75
C THR A 214 -5.60 -23.16 -2.03
N ASP A 215 -6.12 -22.47 -1.01
CA ASP A 215 -5.36 -21.96 0.11
C ASP A 215 -4.43 -23.05 0.66
N ASN A 216 -3.20 -22.69 0.99
CA ASN A 216 -2.35 -23.42 1.91
C ASN A 216 -1.49 -22.42 2.70
N ASP A 217 -1.72 -22.46 4.02
CA ASP A 217 -0.88 -22.11 5.20
C ASP A 217 0.26 -21.09 5.07
#